data_AF-A0A1I7ETL1-F1
#
_entry.id   AF-A0A1I7ETL1-F1
#
_cell.length_a   1.000
_cell.length_b   1.000
_cell.length_c   1.000
_cell.angle_alpha   90.00
_cell.angle_beta   90.00
_cell.angle_gamma   90.00
#
_symmetry.space_group_name_H-M   'P 1'
#
loop_
_entity.id
_entity.type
_entity.pdbx_description
1 polymer ?
#
loop_
_entity_poly.entity_id
_entity_poly.type
_entity_poly.pdbx_seq_one_letter_code
_entity_poly.pdbx_strand_id
1 'polypeptide(L)'
;MQCQGKLILFRGNKVHWQKERWKIIQPPWLSRYGIMLTLRPFKQAESFFLPPDIRLWVASDSMSVEDWRSFSQIMRNTELWKEKAERS
;
A
#
# COMPACT_ATOMS: atom_id res chain seq x y z
N MET A 1 -4.54 -20.11 -3.23
CA MET A 1 -4.39 -18.63 -3.29
C MET A 1 -3.44 -18.21 -2.19
N GLN A 2 -2.26 -17.71 -2.54
CA GLN A 2 -1.25 -17.34 -1.56
C GLN A 2 -1.47 -15.87 -1.18
N CYS A 3 -2.26 -15.65 -0.13
CA CYS A 3 -2.61 -14.30 0.36
C CYS A 3 -1.52 -13.70 1.27
N GLN A 4 -0.42 -14.42 1.47
CA GLN A 4 0.71 -14.03 2.30
C GLN A 4 1.87 -13.60 1.40
N GLY A 5 2.55 -12.53 1.80
CA GLY A 5 3.65 -11.96 1.04
C GLY A 5 4.34 -10.87 1.82
N LYS A 6 5.54 -10.49 1.35
CA LYS A 6 6.29 -9.39 1.95
C LYS A 6 5.85 -8.08 1.30
N LEU A 7 5.22 -7.21 2.09
CA LEU A 7 4.96 -5.82 1.71
C LEU A 7 6.17 -4.97 2.07
N ILE A 8 6.76 -4.30 1.08
CA ILE A 8 7.87 -3.37 1.29
C ILE A 8 7.38 -1.97 0.96
N LEU A 9 7.37 -1.10 1.97
CA LEU A 9 7.05 0.30 1.79
C LEU A 9 8.29 1.06 1.30
N PHE A 10 8.11 1.81 0.21
CA PHE A 10 9.11 2.75 -0.30
C PHE A 10 8.71 4.16 0.08
N ARG A 11 9.65 5.11 -0.02
CA ARG A 11 9.38 6.53 0.26
C ARG A 11 8.15 7.03 -0.51
N GLY A 12 7.26 7.72 0.20
CA GLY A 12 6.00 8.22 -0.34
C GLY A 12 4.91 7.16 -0.35
N ASN A 13 4.12 7.13 -1.43
CA ASN A 13 2.98 6.23 -1.63
C ASN A 13 3.31 5.00 -2.48
N LYS A 14 4.58 4.60 -2.55
CA LYS A 14 5.03 3.48 -3.38
C LYS A 14 5.24 2.25 -2.52
N VAL A 15 4.77 1.10 -2.98
CA VAL A 15 4.98 -0.19 -2.31
C VAL A 15 5.41 -1.25 -3.31
N HIS A 16 6.20 -2.21 -2.84
CA HIS A 16 6.39 -3.46 -3.55
C HIS A 16 5.59 -4.55 -2.86
N TRP A 17 4.78 -5.25 -3.66
CA TRP A 17 3.98 -6.39 -3.25
C TRP A 17 4.14 -7.51 -4.28
N GLN A 18 4.47 -8.72 -3.83
CA GLN A 18 4.72 -9.89 -4.68
C GLN A 18 5.67 -9.64 -5.87
N LYS A 19 6.78 -8.91 -5.62
CA LYS A 19 7.78 -8.50 -6.63
C LYS A 19 7.29 -7.48 -7.67
N GLU A 20 6.04 -7.03 -7.60
CA GLU A 20 5.51 -5.96 -8.45
C GLU A 20 5.48 -4.62 -7.70
N ARG A 21 5.58 -3.52 -8.47
CA ARG A 21 5.48 -2.15 -7.95
C ARG A 21 4.04 -1.71 -7.98
N TRP A 22 3.56 -1.22 -6.85
CA TRP A 22 2.23 -0.66 -6.69
C TRP A 22 2.31 0.73 -6.08
N LYS A 23 1.29 1.53 -6.35
CA LYS A 23 1.07 2.83 -5.75
C LYS A 23 -0.17 2.75 -4.88
N ILE A 24 -0.07 3.21 -3.65
CA ILE A 24 -1.26 3.40 -2.83
C ILE A 24 -1.97 4.66 -3.35
N ILE A 25 -3.23 4.55 -3.75
CA ILE A 25 -3.95 5.63 -4.48
C ILE A 25 -4.92 6.43 -3.62
N GLN A 26 -5.25 5.93 -2.43
CA GLN A 26 -6.22 6.53 -1.52
C GLN A 26 -5.75 6.35 -0.09
N PRO A 27 -6.29 7.14 0.85
CA PRO A 27 -6.00 6.96 2.27
C PRO A 27 -6.27 5.51 2.71
N PRO A 28 -5.34 4.91 3.48
CA PRO A 28 -5.49 3.57 4.00
C PRO A 28 -6.63 3.54 5.03
N TRP A 29 -7.42 2.48 5.00
CA TRP A 29 -8.47 2.28 6.00
C TRP A 29 -7.87 1.60 7.22
N LEU A 30 -7.77 2.34 8.33
CA LEU A 30 -7.24 1.83 9.57
C LEU A 30 -8.36 1.20 10.42
N SER A 31 -8.10 0.01 10.93
CA SER A 31 -8.93 -0.72 11.87
C SER A 31 -8.09 -1.19 13.06
N ARG A 32 -8.75 -1.58 14.16
CA ARG A 32 -8.08 -2.15 15.34
C ARG A 32 -7.34 -3.46 15.06
N TYR A 33 -7.75 -4.17 14.00
CA TYR A 33 -7.21 -5.49 13.62
C TYR A 33 -6.32 -5.47 12.39
N GLY A 34 -6.18 -4.33 11.72
CA GLY A 34 -5.52 -4.30 10.43
C GLY A 34 -5.71 -2.99 9.69
N ILE A 35 -5.05 -2.89 8.54
CA ILE A 35 -5.08 -1.74 7.65
C ILE A 35 -5.37 -2.25 6.24
N MET A 36 -6.35 -1.66 5.58
CA MET A 36 -6.64 -1.94 4.17
C MET A 36 -6.00 -0.88 3.28
N LEU A 37 -5.16 -1.35 2.35
CA LEU A 37 -4.49 -0.53 1.34
C LEU A 37 -5.14 -0.78 -0.01
N THR A 38 -5.45 0.28 -0.75
CA THR A 38 -5.85 0.16 -2.16
C THR A 38 -4.67 0.50 -3.04
N LEU A 39 -4.24 -0.49 -3.80
CA LEU A 39 -3.01 -0.48 -4.58
C LEU A 39 -3.35 -0.47 -6.08
N ARG A 40 -2.72 0.45 -6.81
CA ARG A 40 -2.74 0.51 -8.27
C ARG A 40 -1.39 0.04 -8.81
N PRO A 41 -1.34 -0.86 -9.79
CA PRO A 41 -0.07 -1.30 -10.37
C PRO A 41 0.62 -0.13 -11.08
N PHE A 42 1.95 -0.11 -11.06
CA PHE A 42 2.75 0.89 -11.78
C PHE A 42 2.88 0.60 -13.29
N LYS A 43 2.48 -0.59 -13.76
CA LYS A 43 2.89 -1.12 -15.07
C LYS A 43 2.41 -0.25 -16.25
N GLN A 44 3.35 0.50 -16.83
CA GLN A 44 3.50 0.64 -18.27
C GLN A 44 3.97 -0.72 -18.80
N ALA A 45 3.05 -1.57 -19.24
CA ALA A 45 3.40 -2.69 -20.09
C ALA A 45 2.54 -2.57 -21.33
N GLU A 46 3.16 -2.84 -22.48
CA GLU A 46 2.67 -2.72 -23.86
C GLU A 46 1.42 -3.60 -24.18
N SER A 47 0.71 -4.05 -23.15
CA SER A 47 -0.54 -4.77 -23.24
C SER A 47 -1.70 -3.83 -22.94
N PHE A 48 -2.72 -3.85 -23.79
CA PHE A 48 -3.97 -3.08 -23.69
C PHE A 48 -4.78 -3.34 -22.40
N PHE A 49 -4.30 -4.22 -21.51
CA PHE A 49 -4.92 -4.51 -20.21
C PHE A 49 -4.03 -4.08 -19.06
N LEU A 50 -4.37 -2.94 -18.46
CA LEU A 50 -3.85 -2.55 -17.14
C LEU A 50 -4.45 -3.51 -16.09
N PRO A 51 -3.63 -4.08 -15.18
CA PRO A 51 -4.18 -4.87 -14.09
C PRO A 51 -5.07 -3.98 -13.21
N PRO A 52 -6.20 -4.51 -12.70
CA PRO A 52 -7.11 -3.73 -11.88
C PRO A 52 -6.46 -3.33 -10.55
N ASP A 53 -7.01 -2.29 -9.94
CA ASP A 53 -6.67 -1.91 -8.58
C ASP A 53 -6.99 -3.07 -7.63
N ILE A 54 -6.08 -3.35 -6.69
CA ILE A 54 -6.26 -4.41 -5.70
C ILE A 54 -6.42 -3.82 -4.30
N ARG A 55 -7.20 -4.50 -3.45
CA ARG A 55 -7.29 -4.19 -2.02
C ARG A 55 -6.44 -5.19 -1.24
N LEU A 56 -5.42 -4.70 -0.57
CA LEU A 56 -4.53 -5.47 0.28
C LEU A 56 -4.90 -5.26 1.75
N TRP A 57 -5.28 -6.33 2.43
CA TRP A 57 -5.48 -6.33 3.88
C TRP A 57 -4.18 -6.70 4.58
N VAL A 58 -3.67 -5.77 5.41
CA VAL A 58 -2.53 -6.02 6.29
C VAL A 58 -3.08 -6.23 7.69
N ALA A 59 -2.98 -7.47 8.19
CA ALA A 59 -3.46 -7.80 9.53
C ALA A 59 -2.46 -7.33 10.59
N SER A 60 -2.93 -6.91 11.77
CA SER A 60 -2.07 -6.38 12.84
C SER A 60 -1.11 -7.42 13.43
N ASP A 61 -1.47 -8.70 13.32
CA ASP A 61 -0.71 -9.87 13.77
C ASP A 61 0.26 -10.41 12.69
N SER A 62 0.27 -9.81 11.50
CA SER A 62 1.17 -10.20 10.40
C SER A 62 2.62 -9.75 10.60
N MET A 63 2.88 -8.92 11.60
CA MET A 63 4.17 -8.30 11.89
C MET A 63 4.39 -8.22 13.40
N SER A 64 5.62 -7.90 13.82
CA SER A 64 5.90 -7.58 15.23
C SER A 64 5.11 -6.35 15.67
N VAL A 65 4.87 -6.20 16.98
CA VAL A 65 4.13 -5.04 17.53
C VAL A 65 4.86 -3.72 17.20
N GLU A 66 6.19 -3.72 17.20
CA GLU A 66 7.03 -2.56 16.90
C GLU A 66 6.93 -2.16 15.42
N ASP A 67 7.01 -3.14 14.51
CA ASP A 67 6.81 -2.93 13.09
C ASP A 67 5.39 -2.46 12.79
N TRP A 68 4.38 -3.05 13.45
CA TRP A 68 2.99 -2.66 13.30
C TRP A 68 2.74 -1.22 13.74
N ARG A 69 3.32 -0.80 14.88
CA ARG A 69 3.23 0.59 15.36
C ARG A 69 3.87 1.55 14.38
N SER A 70 5.09 1.23 13.93
CA SER A 70 5.84 2.04 12.96
C SER A 70 5.07 2.17 11.64
N PHE A 71 4.61 1.04 11.10
CA PHE A 71 3.78 0.98 9.89
C PHE A 71 2.49 1.78 10.04
N SER A 72 1.77 1.59 11.14
CA SER A 72 0.54 2.32 11.44
C SER A 72 0.77 3.82 11.54
N GLN A 73 1.89 4.25 12.12
CA GLN A 73 2.25 5.66 12.22
C GLN A 73 2.55 6.25 10.84
N ILE A 74 3.29 5.51 10.00
CA ILE A 74 3.56 5.93 8.62
C ILE A 74 2.25 6.02 7.82
N MET A 75 1.36 5.04 7.92
CA MET A 75 0.08 5.02 7.21
C MET A 75 -0.89 6.11 7.66
N ARG A 76 -0.83 6.52 8.94
CA ARG A 76 -1.58 7.69 9.45
C ARG A 76 -1.00 9.02 8.97
N ASN A 77 0.28 9.06 8.60
CA ASN A 77 0.90 10.30 8.17
C ASN A 77 0.32 10.72 6.81
N THR A 78 -0.43 11.81 6.84
CA THR A 78 -1.18 12.33 5.71
C THR A 78 -0.30 12.93 4.62
N GLU A 79 0.96 13.26 4.94
CA GLU A 79 1.92 13.86 4.02
C GLU A 79 2.30 12.92 2.86
N LEU A 80 2.17 11.60 3.03
CA LEU A 80 2.40 10.63 1.95
C LEU A 80 1.39 10.74 0.79
N TRP A 81 0.23 11.36 1.02
CA TRP A 81 -0.87 11.48 0.07
C TRP A 81 -0.98 12.86 -0.56
N LYS A 82 -0.37 13.88 0.07
CA LYS A 82 -0.47 15.29 -0.35
C LYS A 82 0.33 15.62 -1.62
N GLU A 83 1.39 14.89 -1.93
CA GLU A 83 2.21 15.11 -3.15
C GLU A 83 1.42 15.02 -4.47
N LYS A 84 0.20 14.48 -4.46
CA LYS A 84 -0.67 14.41 -5.65
C LYS A 84 -1.72 15.54 -5.71
N ALA A 85 -1.94 16.27 -4.62
CA ALA A 85 -2.91 17.36 -4.57
C ALA A 85 -2.36 18.69 -5.13
N GLU A 86 -1.04 18.85 -5.17
CA GLU A 86 -0.39 20.11 -5.58
C GLU A 86 0.10 20.14 -7.04
N ARG A 87 -0.19 19.10 -7.84
CA ARG A 87 0.16 19.04 -9.28
C ARG A 87 -1.06 18.82 -10.18
N SER A 88 -2.17 19.49 -9.87
CA SER A 88 -3.31 19.56 -10.78
C SER A 88 -3.72 21.00 -11.03
#